data_AF-A0A559LYU8-F1
#
_entry.id   AF-A0A559LYU8-F1
#
_cell.length_a   1.000
_cell.length_b   1.000
_cell.length_c   1.000
_cell.angle_alpha   90.00
_cell.angle_beta   90.00
_cell.angle_gamma   90.00
#
_symmetry.space_group_name_H-M   'P 1'
#
loop_
_entity.id
_entity.type
_entity.pdbx_description
1 polymer ?
#
loop_
_entity_poly.entity_id
_entity_poly.type
_entity_poly.pdbx_seq_one_letter_code
_entity_poly.pdbx_strand_id
1 'polypeptide(L)'
;MATHEQLQSTSSRSILDPTIPLEKGASKEAAPASALKRKSDAAGITGTKIHIGTRRSALAVVQAELVLAALKTAHPEIEYEIHAMATMGDKNQVTALHEFGAKSLWTHELEAQLLDGTLDIVVHCLKDMPTQLPPRCIIGCITEREDPRDAVVMKAGLGFRTLADLPDGAVVGTSSVRRSAQVKAKYPALRFKDVRGNVGTR
;
A
#
# COMPACT_ATOMS: atom_id res chain seq x y z
N MET A 1 21.46 -30.24 41.66
CA MET A 1 20.25 -30.07 42.49
C MET A 1 19.79 -28.62 42.42
N ALA A 2 18.91 -28.34 41.46
CA ALA A 2 17.93 -27.25 41.48
C ALA A 2 16.77 -27.74 40.61
N THR A 3 15.55 -27.63 41.13
CA THR A 3 14.40 -28.47 40.81
C THR A 3 13.62 -28.04 39.57
N HIS A 4 13.07 -29.05 38.90
CA HIS A 4 12.30 -29.00 37.67
C HIS A 4 10.82 -28.78 38.01
N GLU A 5 10.42 -27.56 38.40
CA GLU A 5 9.01 -27.23 38.60
C GLU A 5 8.79 -25.72 38.58
N GLN A 6 8.40 -25.19 37.42
CA GLN A 6 7.61 -23.98 37.19
C GLN A 6 7.83 -23.54 35.73
N LEU A 7 6.92 -23.97 34.84
CA LEU A 7 6.44 -23.29 33.62
C LEU A 7 5.62 -24.31 32.79
N GLN A 8 4.55 -24.83 33.39
CA GLN A 8 3.41 -25.43 32.68
C GLN A 8 2.15 -24.71 33.17
N SER A 9 1.73 -23.69 32.41
CA SER A 9 0.43 -23.00 32.47
C SER A 9 0.60 -21.81 31.51
N THR A 10 0.08 -21.80 30.28
CA THR A 10 -1.32 -21.99 29.90
C THR A 10 -1.44 -22.60 28.50
N SER A 11 -2.05 -23.79 28.44
CA SER A 11 -2.60 -24.39 27.23
C SER A 11 -4.00 -23.85 27.01
N SER A 12 -4.26 -23.22 25.85
CA SER A 12 -5.42 -23.47 24.98
C SER A 12 -5.58 -22.32 23.98
N ARG A 13 -5.11 -22.52 22.74
CA ARG A 13 -5.68 -21.78 21.61
C ARG A 13 -7.05 -22.37 21.36
N SER A 14 -8.12 -21.64 21.68
CA SER A 14 -9.47 -22.04 21.31
C SER A 14 -9.56 -22.08 19.78
N ILE A 15 -9.95 -23.23 19.25
CA ILE A 15 -10.48 -23.36 17.89
C ILE A 15 -11.72 -22.47 17.84
N LEU A 16 -11.84 -21.61 16.81
CA LEU A 16 -13.02 -20.77 16.60
C LEU A 16 -14.26 -21.66 16.49
N ASP A 17 -15.07 -21.66 17.54
CA ASP A 17 -16.39 -22.30 17.55
C ASP A 17 -17.38 -21.39 16.80
N PRO A 18 -17.97 -21.82 15.68
CA PRO A 18 -18.89 -21.01 14.88
C PRO A 18 -20.26 -20.79 15.56
N THR A 19 -20.48 -21.30 16.77
CA THR A 19 -21.75 -21.16 17.50
C THR A 19 -21.73 -20.12 18.63
N ILE A 20 -20.60 -19.44 18.86
CA ILE A 20 -20.52 -18.36 19.86
C ILE A 20 -21.10 -17.06 19.28
N PRO A 21 -22.14 -16.46 19.89
CA PRO A 21 -22.65 -15.16 19.47
C PRO A 21 -21.60 -14.07 19.67
N LEU A 22 -21.29 -13.31 18.62
CA LEU A 22 -20.42 -12.13 18.69
C LEU A 22 -21.02 -11.11 19.66
N GLU A 23 -20.35 -10.85 20.78
CA GLU A 23 -20.71 -9.77 21.71
C GLU A 23 -20.70 -8.42 20.97
N LYS A 24 -21.84 -7.74 20.97
CA LYS A 24 -21.99 -6.37 20.47
C LYS A 24 -21.41 -5.43 21.51
N GLY A 25 -20.17 -4.99 21.32
CA GLY A 25 -19.50 -4.14 22.29
C GLY A 25 -18.34 -3.29 21.77
N ALA A 26 -18.59 -2.47 20.76
CA ALA A 26 -17.91 -1.18 20.59
C ALA A 26 -18.77 -0.32 19.66
N SER A 27 -19.40 0.71 20.21
CA SER A 27 -20.09 1.73 19.45
C SER A 27 -19.16 2.25 18.36
N LYS A 28 -19.52 2.02 17.09
CA LYS A 28 -18.99 2.78 15.97
C LYS A 28 -19.36 4.24 16.25
N GLU A 29 -18.44 5.03 16.78
CA GLU A 29 -18.58 6.48 16.75
C GLU A 29 -18.67 6.86 15.28
N ALA A 30 -19.90 7.12 14.84
CA ALA A 30 -20.14 7.74 13.56
C ALA A 30 -19.46 9.11 13.63
N ALA A 31 -18.57 9.39 12.69
CA ALA A 31 -18.02 10.72 12.51
C ALA A 31 -19.18 11.74 12.48
N PRO A 32 -19.07 12.87 13.18
CA PRO A 32 -20.18 13.81 13.32
C PRO A 32 -20.69 14.24 11.94
N ALA A 33 -22.01 14.36 11.79
CA ALA A 33 -22.67 14.74 10.54
C ALA A 33 -22.19 16.11 9.97
N SER A 34 -21.46 16.90 10.77
CA SER A 34 -20.77 18.11 10.33
C SER A 34 -19.59 17.84 9.39
N ALA A 35 -18.94 16.67 9.47
CA ALA A 35 -17.86 16.24 8.56
C ALA A 35 -18.38 15.73 7.19
N LEU A 36 -19.69 15.86 6.93
CA LEU A 36 -20.36 15.50 5.68
C LEU A 36 -20.85 16.72 4.89
N LYS A 37 -20.73 17.94 5.43
CA LYS A 37 -21.06 19.16 4.69
C LYS A 37 -19.83 19.70 3.97
N ARG A 38 -19.49 19.11 2.83
CA ARG A 38 -19.05 20.00 1.74
C ARG A 38 -20.26 20.84 1.37
N LYS A 39 -20.14 22.17 1.44
CA LYS A 39 -21.09 23.08 0.79
C LYS A 39 -20.96 22.91 -0.72
N SER A 40 -21.37 21.76 -1.25
CA SER A 40 -21.70 21.64 -2.65
C SER A 40 -23.21 21.65 -2.71
N ASP A 41 -23.76 22.85 -2.86
CA ASP A 41 -25.09 22.99 -3.42
C ASP A 41 -25.17 22.15 -4.71
N ALA A 42 -26.34 21.56 -4.91
CA ALA A 42 -26.74 20.69 -6.00
C ALA A 42 -25.93 20.81 -7.31
N ALA A 43 -25.36 19.69 -7.76
CA ALA A 43 -25.16 19.32 -9.17
C ALA A 43 -24.86 20.47 -10.16
N GLY A 44 -23.75 21.19 -9.93
CA GLY A 44 -23.21 22.17 -10.85
C GLY A 44 -21.75 22.42 -10.51
N ILE A 45 -20.83 21.65 -11.10
CA ILE A 45 -19.40 21.94 -11.01
C ILE A 45 -19.14 23.18 -11.86
N THR A 46 -19.30 24.36 -11.27
CA THR A 46 -18.84 25.63 -11.85
C THR A 46 -17.83 26.24 -10.89
N GLY A 47 -16.54 26.14 -11.25
CA GLY A 47 -15.45 26.87 -10.58
C GLY A 47 -14.72 26.16 -9.43
N THR A 48 -14.79 24.83 -9.29
CA THR A 48 -14.09 24.11 -8.22
C THR A 48 -12.94 23.30 -8.79
N LYS A 49 -11.72 23.71 -8.46
CA LYS A 49 -10.50 22.96 -8.71
C LYS A 49 -10.55 21.61 -7.96
N ILE A 50 -10.17 20.53 -8.63
CA ILE A 50 -10.11 19.17 -8.06
C ILE A 50 -8.71 18.91 -7.50
N HIS A 51 -8.65 18.56 -6.22
CA HIS A 51 -7.44 18.27 -5.47
C HIS A 51 -7.10 16.77 -5.52
N ILE A 52 -5.99 16.43 -6.17
CA ILE A 52 -5.53 15.05 -6.39
C ILE A 52 -4.39 14.73 -5.42
N GLY A 53 -4.63 13.86 -4.45
CA GLY A 53 -3.59 13.38 -3.53
C GLY A 53 -2.72 12.28 -4.12
N THR A 54 -1.43 12.33 -3.84
CA THR A 54 -0.50 11.23 -4.14
C THR A 54 0.68 11.19 -3.17
N ARG A 55 1.41 10.08 -3.15
CA ARG A 55 2.70 10.01 -2.46
C ARG A 55 3.75 10.84 -3.19
N ARG A 56 4.69 11.43 -2.45
CA ARG A 56 5.79 12.23 -3.00
C ARG A 56 6.86 11.45 -3.77
N SER A 57 6.80 10.12 -3.78
CA SER A 57 7.78 9.31 -4.52
C SER A 57 7.62 9.54 -6.03
N ALA A 58 8.72 9.59 -6.78
CA ALA A 58 8.70 9.88 -8.23
C ALA A 58 7.69 9.01 -9.00
N LEU A 59 7.63 7.70 -8.73
CA LEU A 59 6.68 6.81 -9.40
C LEU A 59 5.21 7.14 -9.07
N ALA A 60 4.91 7.54 -7.84
CA ALA A 60 3.55 7.91 -7.44
C ALA A 60 3.10 9.25 -8.04
N VAL A 61 4.03 10.19 -8.22
CA VAL A 61 3.77 11.44 -8.96
C VAL A 61 3.48 11.13 -10.42
N VAL A 62 4.29 10.30 -11.08
CA VAL A 62 4.04 9.85 -12.47
C VAL A 62 2.66 9.18 -12.61
N GLN A 63 2.27 8.34 -11.65
CA GLN A 63 0.93 7.72 -11.65
C GLN A 63 -0.19 8.77 -11.55
N ALA A 64 -0.02 9.78 -10.68
CA ALA A 64 -0.98 10.87 -10.55
C ALA A 64 -1.05 11.74 -11.82
N GLU A 65 0.08 11.98 -12.47
CA GLU A 65 0.16 12.71 -13.75
C GLU A 65 -0.55 11.97 -14.88
N LEU A 66 -0.44 10.63 -14.94
CA LEU A 66 -1.19 9.82 -15.92
C LEU A 66 -2.71 9.95 -15.73
N VAL A 67 -3.18 9.88 -14.48
CA VAL A 67 -4.60 10.08 -14.17
C VAL A 67 -5.04 11.51 -14.48
N LEU A 68 -4.22 12.50 -14.11
CA LEU A 68 -4.47 13.91 -14.42
C LEU A 68 -4.58 14.17 -15.92
N ALA A 69 -3.71 13.57 -16.73
CA ALA A 69 -3.76 13.69 -18.18
C ALA A 69 -5.09 13.15 -18.73
N ALA A 70 -5.50 11.97 -18.30
CA ALA A 70 -6.78 11.38 -18.71
C ALA A 70 -7.99 12.24 -18.28
N LEU A 71 -7.97 12.78 -17.05
CA LEU A 71 -9.01 13.68 -16.55
C LEU A 71 -9.09 14.98 -17.35
N LYS A 72 -7.95 15.60 -17.67
CA LYS A 72 -7.88 16.80 -18.52
C LYS A 72 -8.37 16.55 -19.94
N THR A 73 -8.12 15.36 -20.49
CA THR A 73 -8.66 14.99 -21.81
C THR A 73 -10.18 14.83 -21.78
N ALA A 74 -10.73 14.21 -20.73
CA ALA A 74 -12.17 13.98 -20.61
C ALA A 74 -12.96 15.24 -20.21
N HIS A 75 -12.36 16.09 -19.38
CA HIS A 75 -12.98 17.26 -18.76
C HIS A 75 -12.00 18.45 -18.74
N PRO A 76 -11.71 19.06 -19.91
CA PRO A 76 -10.73 20.14 -20.05
C PRO A 76 -11.13 21.44 -19.34
N GLU A 77 -12.41 21.62 -19.05
CA GLU A 77 -12.98 22.79 -18.35
C GLU A 77 -12.73 22.78 -16.84
N ILE A 78 -12.34 21.64 -16.27
CA ILE A 78 -12.09 21.49 -14.83
C ILE A 78 -10.63 21.82 -14.53
N GLU A 79 -10.38 22.61 -13.48
CA GLU A 79 -9.04 22.80 -12.95
C GLU A 79 -8.64 21.64 -12.03
N TYR A 80 -7.37 21.25 -12.06
CA TYR A 80 -6.84 20.16 -11.25
C TYR A 80 -5.52 20.57 -10.60
N GLU A 81 -5.25 20.06 -9.40
CA GLU A 81 -4.00 20.29 -8.68
C GLU A 81 -3.53 19.02 -7.97
N ILE A 82 -2.26 18.65 -8.16
CA ILE A 82 -1.64 17.50 -7.51
C ILE A 82 -1.01 17.92 -6.18
N HIS A 83 -1.38 17.20 -5.12
CA HIS A 83 -0.86 17.34 -3.76
C HIS A 83 0.01 16.14 -3.42
N ALA A 84 1.32 16.31 -3.53
CA ALA A 84 2.30 15.27 -3.25
C ALA A 84 2.79 15.32 -1.79
N MET A 85 2.62 14.24 -1.04
CA MET A 85 2.96 14.19 0.40
C MET A 85 3.69 12.93 0.84
N ALA A 86 4.32 12.98 2.01
CA ALA A 86 5.01 11.83 2.60
C ALA A 86 4.07 11.02 3.50
N THR A 87 4.09 9.70 3.35
CA THR A 87 3.37 8.75 4.23
C THR A 87 4.29 8.15 5.28
N MET A 88 3.75 7.48 6.30
CA MET A 88 4.54 6.74 7.30
C MET A 88 5.50 5.73 6.65
N GLY A 89 5.05 5.02 5.61
CA GLY A 89 5.88 4.09 4.85
C GLY A 89 7.05 4.74 4.10
N ASP A 90 6.97 6.04 3.81
CA ASP A 90 8.09 6.81 3.23
C ASP A 90 9.13 7.18 4.29
N LYS A 91 8.70 7.38 5.55
CA LYS A 91 9.55 7.82 6.65
C LYS A 91 10.37 6.68 7.25
N ASN A 92 9.83 5.46 7.28
CA ASN A 92 10.55 4.28 7.79
C ASN A 92 10.97 3.33 6.65
N GLN A 93 12.25 3.42 6.27
CA GLN A 93 12.86 2.57 5.26
C GLN A 93 13.78 1.48 5.83
N VAL A 94 13.90 1.37 7.16
CA VAL A 94 14.86 0.46 7.82
C VAL A 94 14.18 -0.82 8.29
N THR A 95 12.98 -0.73 8.85
CA THR A 95 12.22 -1.88 9.33
C THR A 95 11.83 -2.80 8.16
N ALA A 96 11.87 -4.13 8.33
CA ALA A 96 11.47 -5.05 7.27
C ALA A 96 9.96 -4.97 7.02
N LEU A 97 9.49 -5.23 5.79
CA LEU A 97 8.09 -4.93 5.46
C LEU A 97 7.09 -5.79 6.24
N HIS A 98 7.44 -7.04 6.48
CA HIS A 98 6.61 -7.98 7.23
C HIS A 98 6.56 -7.69 8.74
N GLU A 99 7.42 -6.80 9.25
CA GLU A 99 7.43 -6.37 10.65
C GLU A 99 6.47 -5.19 10.89
N PHE A 100 5.96 -4.54 9.85
CA PHE A 100 4.95 -3.50 10.02
C PHE A 100 3.59 -4.13 10.33
N GLY A 101 3.08 -3.87 11.55
CA GLY A 101 1.73 -4.28 11.96
C GLY A 101 0.59 -3.44 11.37
N ALA A 102 0.91 -2.40 10.59
CA ALA A 102 -0.07 -1.46 10.05
C ALA A 102 -0.53 -1.87 8.64
N LYS A 103 -1.82 -2.16 8.49
CA LYS A 103 -2.45 -2.50 7.19
C LYS A 103 -2.52 -1.33 6.19
N SER A 104 -2.35 -0.09 6.67
CA SER A 104 -2.55 1.15 5.89
C SER A 104 -1.28 2.01 5.82
N LEU A 105 -0.11 1.38 5.75
CA LEU A 105 1.21 2.02 5.86
C LEU A 105 1.44 3.17 4.86
N TRP A 106 0.78 3.12 3.70
CA TRP A 106 0.93 4.10 2.62
C TRP A 106 -0.35 4.83 2.24
N THR A 107 -1.47 4.54 2.91
CA THR A 107 -2.79 5.10 2.56
C THR A 107 -3.32 6.04 3.64
N HIS A 108 -2.99 5.79 4.91
CA HIS A 108 -3.64 6.44 6.06
C HIS A 108 -3.64 7.98 5.99
N GLU A 109 -2.50 8.62 5.72
CA GLU A 109 -2.43 10.08 5.68
C GLU A 109 -3.22 10.70 4.51
N LEU A 110 -3.29 10.01 3.38
CA LEU A 110 -4.06 10.45 2.21
C LEU A 110 -5.56 10.22 2.42
N GLU A 111 -5.93 9.10 3.03
CA GLU A 111 -7.31 8.77 3.39
C GLU A 111 -7.89 9.76 4.42
N ALA A 112 -7.07 10.20 5.39
CA ALA A 112 -7.48 11.23 6.35
C ALA A 112 -7.87 12.55 5.64
N GLN A 113 -7.06 12.99 4.68
CA GLN A 113 -7.32 14.22 3.90
C GLN A 113 -8.46 14.06 2.88
N LEU A 114 -8.72 12.84 2.42
CA LEU A 114 -9.92 12.55 1.62
C LEU A 114 -11.20 12.66 2.47
N LEU A 115 -11.14 12.19 3.72
CA LEU A 115 -12.28 12.19 4.64
C LEU A 115 -12.60 13.58 5.22
N ASP A 116 -11.60 14.43 5.43
CA ASP A 116 -11.79 15.81 5.87
C ASP A 116 -12.14 16.79 4.73
N GLY A 117 -11.99 16.35 3.47
CA GLY A 117 -12.33 17.12 2.27
C GLY A 117 -11.21 18.02 1.76
N THR A 118 -9.99 17.91 2.29
CA THR A 118 -8.79 18.58 1.75
C THR A 118 -8.41 18.02 0.38
N LEU A 119 -8.67 16.74 0.14
CA LEU A 119 -8.50 16.08 -1.16
C LEU A 119 -9.84 15.61 -1.71
N ASP A 120 -9.96 15.63 -3.03
CA ASP A 120 -11.15 15.13 -3.74
C ASP A 120 -10.97 13.69 -4.19
N ILE A 121 -9.77 13.37 -4.67
CA ILE A 121 -9.39 12.03 -5.11
C ILE A 121 -7.96 11.72 -4.68
N VAL A 122 -7.63 10.43 -4.60
CA VAL A 122 -6.28 9.95 -4.31
C VAL A 122 -5.87 8.92 -5.36
N VAL A 123 -4.65 9.03 -5.87
CA VAL A 123 -4.07 8.07 -6.81
C VAL A 123 -3.10 7.14 -6.09
N HIS A 124 -3.31 5.84 -6.22
CA HIS A 124 -2.51 4.79 -5.59
C HIS A 124 -2.17 3.66 -6.55
N CYS A 125 -1.06 2.98 -6.28
CA CYS A 125 -0.83 1.66 -6.84
C CYS A 125 -1.79 0.66 -6.17
N LEU A 126 -2.61 -0.02 -6.96
CA LEU A 126 -3.68 -0.89 -6.44
C LEU A 126 -3.16 -1.99 -5.50
N LYS A 127 -1.94 -2.50 -5.71
CA LYS A 127 -1.34 -3.54 -4.86
C LYS A 127 -1.04 -3.04 -3.43
N ASP A 128 -0.97 -1.73 -3.23
CA ASP A 128 -0.64 -1.11 -1.94
C ASP A 128 -1.93 -0.73 -1.18
N MET A 129 -3.12 -0.93 -1.77
CA MET A 129 -4.40 -0.68 -1.13
C MET A 129 -4.79 -1.82 -0.18
N PRO A 130 -5.30 -1.53 1.02
CA PRO A 130 -5.89 -2.55 1.88
C PRO A 130 -7.17 -3.12 1.24
N THR A 131 -7.46 -4.39 1.51
CA THR A 131 -8.70 -5.03 1.04
C THR A 131 -9.94 -4.53 1.76
N GLN A 132 -9.77 -3.93 2.93
CA GLN A 132 -10.82 -3.23 3.68
C GLN A 132 -10.49 -1.74 3.67
N LEU A 133 -11.31 -0.97 2.98
CA LEU A 133 -11.17 0.49 2.93
C LEU A 133 -11.78 1.13 4.18
N PRO A 134 -11.31 2.32 4.59
CA PRO A 134 -11.96 3.09 5.63
C PRO A 134 -13.45 3.34 5.29
N PRO A 135 -14.33 3.41 6.30
CA PRO A 135 -15.70 3.84 6.06
C PRO A 135 -15.75 5.16 5.29
N ARG A 136 -16.67 5.28 4.33
CA ARG A 136 -16.83 6.45 3.44
C ARG A 136 -15.75 6.60 2.36
N CYS A 137 -14.77 5.71 2.27
CA CYS A 137 -13.87 5.60 1.12
C CYS A 137 -14.32 4.50 0.17
N ILE A 138 -14.15 4.73 -1.13
CA ILE A 138 -14.37 3.72 -2.19
C ILE A 138 -13.22 3.77 -3.19
N ILE A 139 -12.95 2.66 -3.87
CA ILE A 139 -12.16 2.67 -5.11
C ILE A 139 -13.10 3.09 -6.23
N GLY A 140 -13.06 4.38 -6.59
CA GLY A 140 -13.95 4.95 -7.61
C GLY A 140 -13.55 4.60 -9.04
N CYS A 141 -12.29 4.25 -9.28
CA CYS A 141 -11.76 3.94 -10.60
C CYS A 141 -10.58 2.96 -10.50
N ILE A 142 -10.48 2.06 -11.48
CA ILE A 142 -9.29 1.25 -11.75
C ILE A 142 -8.88 1.56 -13.18
N THR A 143 -7.66 2.05 -13.39
CA THR A 143 -7.13 2.37 -14.72
C THR A 143 -6.85 1.10 -15.53
N GLU A 144 -6.61 1.26 -16.83
CA GLU A 144 -6.06 0.18 -17.64
C GLU A 144 -4.79 -0.39 -17.00
N ARG A 145 -4.64 -1.72 -17.07
CA ARG A 145 -3.62 -2.45 -16.35
C ARG A 145 -2.36 -2.57 -17.20
N GLU A 146 -1.28 -1.96 -16.71
CA GLU A 146 0.07 -2.19 -17.23
C GLU A 146 0.57 -3.62 -16.99
N ASP A 147 1.70 -3.98 -17.61
CA ASP A 147 2.31 -5.30 -17.48
C ASP A 147 2.43 -5.74 -16.00
N PRO A 148 1.72 -6.82 -15.59
CA PRO A 148 1.66 -7.22 -14.19
C PRO A 148 2.86 -8.09 -13.76
N ARG A 149 3.80 -8.40 -14.66
CA ARG A 149 4.90 -9.35 -14.38
C ARG A 149 5.92 -8.75 -13.41
N ASP A 150 6.54 -9.64 -12.63
CA ASP A 150 7.76 -9.29 -11.89
C ASP A 150 8.96 -9.26 -12.86
N ALA A 151 9.86 -8.29 -12.68
CA ALA A 151 11.09 -8.19 -13.45
C ALA A 151 12.32 -8.53 -12.59
N VAL A 152 13.35 -9.04 -13.24
CA VAL A 152 14.68 -9.25 -12.66
C VAL A 152 15.60 -8.16 -13.20
N VAL A 153 16.24 -7.42 -12.31
CA VAL A 153 17.19 -6.36 -12.67
C VAL A 153 18.59 -6.86 -12.32
N MET A 154 19.43 -6.99 -13.33
CA MET A 154 20.83 -7.38 -13.18
C MET A 154 21.73 -6.16 -13.39
N LYS A 155 22.82 -6.07 -12.64
CA LYS A 155 23.83 -5.03 -12.87
C LYS A 155 24.48 -5.24 -14.23
N ALA A 156 24.50 -4.19 -15.04
CA ALA A 156 25.17 -4.19 -16.33
C ALA A 156 26.65 -4.58 -16.19
N GLY A 157 27.16 -5.37 -17.13
CA GLY A 157 28.55 -5.82 -17.18
C GLY A 157 28.87 -7.10 -16.40
N LEU A 158 27.95 -7.66 -15.61
CA LEU A 158 28.19 -8.91 -14.87
C LEU A 158 27.99 -10.20 -15.69
N GLY A 159 27.54 -10.10 -16.95
CA GLY A 159 27.31 -11.26 -17.82
C GLY A 159 26.04 -12.08 -17.52
N PHE A 160 25.46 -11.95 -16.33
CA PHE A 160 24.20 -12.59 -15.94
C PHE A 160 22.98 -11.87 -16.53
N ARG A 161 22.02 -12.63 -17.06
CA ARG A 161 20.79 -12.13 -17.68
C ARG A 161 19.53 -12.70 -17.02
N THR A 162 19.62 -13.87 -16.42
CA THR A 162 18.50 -14.57 -15.77
C THR A 162 18.86 -15.04 -14.37
N LEU A 163 17.84 -15.41 -13.57
CA LEU A 163 18.06 -16.03 -12.26
C LEU A 163 18.80 -17.38 -12.34
N ALA A 164 18.68 -18.08 -13.47
CA ALA A 164 19.36 -19.36 -13.68
C ALA A 164 20.86 -19.20 -13.95
N ASP A 165 21.29 -18.00 -14.35
CA ASP A 165 22.69 -17.71 -14.63
C ASP A 165 23.48 -17.42 -13.34
N LEU A 166 22.79 -17.18 -12.23
CA LEU A 166 23.41 -16.82 -10.96
C LEU A 166 24.07 -18.05 -10.31
N PRO A 167 25.29 -17.90 -9.76
CA PRO A 167 25.97 -19.00 -9.07
C PRO A 167 25.28 -19.35 -7.75
N ASP A 168 25.49 -20.58 -7.28
CA ASP A 168 25.02 -21.02 -5.97
C ASP A 168 25.48 -20.05 -4.86
N GLY A 169 24.57 -19.74 -3.94
CA GLY A 169 24.81 -18.78 -2.86
C GLY A 169 24.70 -17.31 -3.26
N ALA A 170 24.47 -16.98 -4.54
CA ALA A 170 24.21 -15.60 -4.97
C ALA A 170 23.03 -14.98 -4.20
N VAL A 171 23.12 -13.68 -3.92
CA VAL A 171 22.15 -12.96 -3.11
C VAL A 171 21.19 -12.17 -3.99
N VAL A 172 19.89 -12.47 -3.88
CA VAL A 172 18.81 -11.72 -4.52
C VAL A 172 18.19 -10.74 -3.52
N GLY A 173 18.16 -9.46 -3.91
CA GLY A 173 17.56 -8.39 -3.11
C GLY A 173 16.06 -8.30 -3.32
N THR A 174 15.25 -8.63 -2.30
CA THR A 174 13.80 -8.40 -2.31
C THR A 174 13.23 -8.43 -0.89
N SER A 175 12.38 -7.47 -0.56
CA SER A 175 11.59 -7.47 0.69
C SER A 175 10.19 -8.04 0.55
N SER A 176 9.86 -8.63 -0.61
CA SER A 176 8.57 -9.27 -0.84
C SER A 176 8.65 -10.75 -0.46
N VAL A 177 7.90 -11.15 0.57
CA VAL A 177 7.74 -12.56 0.96
C VAL A 177 7.18 -13.40 -0.20
N ARG A 178 6.23 -12.85 -0.96
CA ARG A 178 5.68 -13.49 -2.16
C ARG A 178 6.77 -13.81 -3.19
N ARG A 179 7.66 -12.85 -3.48
CA ARG A 179 8.73 -13.04 -4.47
C ARG A 179 9.80 -14.01 -3.95
N SER A 180 10.28 -13.82 -2.72
CA SER A 180 11.32 -14.69 -2.17
C SER A 180 10.86 -16.15 -2.06
N ALA A 181 9.62 -16.41 -1.62
CA ALA A 181 9.08 -17.76 -1.55
C ALA A 181 9.02 -18.45 -2.92
N GLN A 182 8.47 -17.77 -3.93
CA GLN A 182 8.36 -18.34 -5.28
C GLN A 182 9.73 -18.57 -5.94
N VAL A 183 10.66 -17.61 -5.81
CA VAL A 183 12.00 -17.76 -6.38
C VAL A 183 12.77 -18.86 -5.66
N LYS A 184 12.71 -18.92 -4.32
CA LYS A 184 13.38 -19.97 -3.54
C LYS A 184 12.87 -21.38 -3.85
N ALA A 185 11.58 -21.53 -4.12
CA ALA A 185 11.00 -22.81 -4.53
C ALA A 185 11.59 -23.33 -5.85
N LYS A 186 11.91 -22.42 -6.78
CA LYS A 186 12.49 -22.77 -8.09
C LYS A 186 14.02 -22.80 -8.11
N TYR A 187 14.67 -21.95 -7.30
CA TYR A 187 16.12 -21.77 -7.24
C TYR A 187 16.61 -21.85 -5.78
N PRO A 188 16.67 -23.07 -5.20
CA PRO A 188 16.89 -23.26 -3.76
C PRO A 188 18.29 -22.85 -3.27
N ALA A 189 19.28 -22.79 -4.17
CA ALA A 189 20.65 -22.38 -3.85
C ALA A 189 20.82 -20.85 -3.71
N LEU A 190 19.84 -20.05 -4.14
CA LEU A 190 19.90 -18.60 -4.01
C LEU A 190 19.60 -18.14 -2.57
N ARG A 191 20.32 -17.12 -2.13
CA ARG A 191 20.11 -16.44 -0.85
C ARG A 191 19.31 -15.17 -1.05
N PHE A 192 18.61 -14.71 -0.02
CA PHE A 192 17.76 -13.52 -0.10
C PHE A 192 18.12 -12.52 0.99
N LYS A 193 18.12 -11.24 0.63
CA LYS A 193 18.24 -10.13 1.58
C LYS A 193 17.18 -9.09 1.31
N ASP A 194 16.75 -8.42 2.38
CA ASP A 194 15.82 -7.31 2.29
C ASP A 194 16.43 -6.14 1.52
N VAL A 195 15.60 -5.51 0.68
CA VAL A 195 15.92 -4.29 -0.05
C VAL A 195 14.72 -3.36 0.04
N ARG A 196 14.95 -2.18 0.62
CA ARG A 196 13.94 -1.15 0.89
C ARG A 196 14.21 0.11 0.06
N GLY A 197 13.31 1.08 0.19
CA GLY A 197 13.36 2.33 -0.56
C GLY A 197 12.56 2.30 -1.87
N ASN A 198 12.59 3.45 -2.54
CA ASN A 198 11.93 3.70 -3.82
C ASN A 198 12.69 3.02 -4.96
N VAL A 199 12.09 2.92 -6.14
CA VAL A 199 12.72 2.24 -7.30
C VAL A 199 14.12 2.79 -7.59
N GLY A 200 14.32 4.11 -7.58
CA GLY A 200 15.63 4.71 -7.87
C GLY A 200 16.69 4.54 -6.78
N THR A 201 16.32 4.11 -5.57
CA THR A 201 17.29 3.84 -4.48
C THR A 201 17.62 2.36 -4.33
N ARG A 202 16.92 1.48 -5.06
CA ARG A 202 17.17 0.04 -5.09
C ARG A 202 18.13 -0.30 -6.21
#